data_AF-A0A0C9TY10-F1
#
_entry.id   AF-A0A0C9TY10-F1
#
_cell.length_a   1.000
_cell.length_b   1.000
_cell.length_c   1.000
_cell.angle_alpha   90.00
_cell.angle_beta   90.00
_cell.angle_gamma   90.00
#
_symmetry.space_group_name_H-M   'P 1'
#
loop_
_entity.id
_entity.type
_entity.pdbx_description
1 polymer ?
#
loop_
_entity_poly.entity_id
_entity_poly.type
_entity_poly.pdbx_seq_one_letter_code
_entity_poly.pdbx_strand_id
1 'polypeptide(L)'
;MGDILLQNAPLQVQRIQNIDIIYSDLRCLAVGGRNIPGAVINAFSALLQAKDEQTADYVILSSYLDPIVMKGSISYGTLEENILAACVSTSPKELLARPRWVIPLCGGSPSHWVLTWADIGVGELGMFDSIPGQHSGSWAIPVSLQVFLKG
;
A
#
# COMPACT_ATOMS: atom_id res chain seq x y z
N MET A 1 12.08 22.93 22.99
CA MET A 1 12.83 23.76 22.00
C MET A 1 13.09 23.03 20.67
N GLY A 2 12.47 21.88 20.38
CA GLY A 2 12.65 21.16 19.09
C GLY A 2 11.55 21.40 18.04
N ASP A 3 10.40 21.96 18.44
CA ASP A 3 9.24 22.07 17.54
C ASP A 3 9.22 23.33 16.66
N ILE A 4 9.97 24.38 17.00
CA ILE A 4 9.92 25.66 16.28
C ILE A 4 10.75 25.64 14.99
N LEU A 5 11.80 24.81 14.90
CA LEU A 5 12.66 24.72 13.71
C LEU A 5 12.04 23.89 12.57
N LEU A 6 10.95 23.14 12.83
CA LEU A 6 10.30 22.28 11.84
C LEU A 6 9.10 22.94 11.15
N GLN A 7 8.62 24.08 11.66
CA GLN A 7 7.48 24.80 11.06
C GLN A 7 7.85 25.57 9.78
N ASN A 8 9.14 25.76 9.50
CA ASN A 8 9.64 26.55 8.37
C ASN A 8 10.56 25.76 7.43
N ALA A 9 10.54 24.43 7.49
CA ALA A 9 11.22 23.64 6.47
C ALA A 9 10.55 23.93 5.12
N PRO A 10 11.31 24.30 4.06
CA PRO A 10 10.73 24.44 2.73
C PRO A 10 9.98 23.13 2.39
N LEU A 11 8.85 23.23 1.69
CA LEU A 11 8.10 22.10 1.14
C LEU A 11 9.02 21.28 0.22
N GLN A 12 9.88 20.46 0.81
CA GLN A 12 10.68 19.48 0.10
C GLN A 12 9.75 18.33 -0.20
N VAL A 13 9.27 18.32 -1.44
CA VAL A 13 8.56 17.20 -2.03
C VAL A 13 9.62 16.28 -2.63
N GLN A 14 9.73 15.07 -2.13
CA GLN A 14 10.45 14.01 -2.82
C GLN A 14 9.43 13.17 -3.59
N ARG A 15 9.64 13.03 -4.90
CA ARG A 15 8.82 12.18 -5.73
C ARG A 15 9.43 10.79 -5.84
N ILE A 16 8.68 9.76 -5.46
CA ILE A 16 9.03 8.36 -5.61
C ILE A 16 8.01 7.76 -6.60
N GLN A 17 8.46 7.47 -7.82
CA GLN A 17 7.58 7.13 -8.94
C GLN A 17 6.48 8.20 -9.16
N ASN A 18 5.22 7.85 -8.93
CA ASN A 18 4.05 8.74 -9.02
C ASN A 18 3.54 9.22 -7.64
N ILE A 19 4.31 9.00 -6.57
CA ILE A 19 3.95 9.35 -5.19
C ILE A 19 4.78 10.55 -4.75
N ASP A 20 4.09 11.63 -4.38
CA ASP A 20 4.71 12.82 -3.80
C ASP A 20 4.75 12.65 -2.27
N ILE A 21 5.95 12.70 -1.69
CA ILE A 21 6.18 12.63 -0.25
C ILE A 21 6.65 13.99 0.24
N ILE A 22 5.94 14.55 1.20
CA ILE A 22 6.36 15.78 1.89
C ILE A 22 7.00 15.44 3.23
N TYR A 23 7.87 16.32 3.71
CA TYR A 23 8.59 16.14 4.98
C TYR A 23 7.65 15.80 6.16
N SER A 24 6.44 16.37 6.20
CA SER A 24 5.47 16.07 7.26
C SER A 24 4.99 14.62 7.28
N ASP A 25 4.97 13.93 6.15
CA ASP A 25 4.56 12.52 6.06
C ASP A 25 5.56 11.63 6.81
N LEU A 26 6.85 11.98 6.77
CA LEU A 26 7.94 11.24 7.39
C LEU A 26 8.04 11.48 8.92
N ARG A 27 7.31 12.47 9.47
CA ARG A 27 7.36 12.76 10.91
C ARG A 27 6.93 11.57 11.78
N CYS A 28 6.06 10.70 11.25
CA CYS A 28 5.64 9.47 11.94
C CYS A 28 6.83 8.53 12.24
N LEU A 29 7.85 8.52 11.37
CA LEU A 29 9.03 7.66 11.50
C LEU A 29 10.02 8.18 12.54
N ALA A 30 10.08 9.51 12.74
CA ALA A 30 11.06 10.14 13.63
C ALA A 30 10.63 10.13 15.11
N VAL A 31 9.33 10.25 15.39
CA VAL A 31 8.83 10.49 16.77
C VAL A 31 8.15 9.25 17.37
N GLY A 32 7.84 8.22 16.56
CA GLY A 32 7.09 7.04 17.02
C GLY A 32 5.67 7.39 17.50
N GLY A 33 4.85 6.38 17.77
CA GLY A 33 3.50 6.56 18.34
C GLY A 33 2.47 7.26 17.43
N ARG A 34 2.79 7.43 16.13
CA ARG A 34 1.87 7.97 15.11
C ARG A 34 1.60 6.91 14.06
N ASN A 35 0.38 6.91 13.53
CA ASN A 35 0.05 6.06 12.39
C ASN A 35 0.89 6.47 11.17
N ILE A 36 1.41 5.46 10.47
CA ILE A 36 2.15 5.66 9.23
C ILE A 36 1.12 6.01 8.13
N PRO A 37 1.27 7.14 7.42
CA PRO A 37 0.39 7.50 6.31
C PRO A 37 0.50 6.52 5.15
N GLY A 38 -0.60 6.31 4.41
CA GLY A 38 -0.61 5.43 3.24
C GLY A 38 0.40 5.85 2.16
N ALA A 39 0.62 7.14 1.96
CA ALA A 39 1.64 7.65 1.05
C ALA A 39 3.05 7.11 1.40
N VAL A 40 3.40 7.07 2.70
CA VAL A 40 4.71 6.56 3.16
C VAL A 40 4.82 5.04 2.92
N ILE A 41 3.75 4.29 3.18
CA ILE A 41 3.71 2.85 2.88
C ILE A 41 3.86 2.60 1.38
N ASN A 42 3.10 3.32 0.54
CA ASN A 42 3.17 3.18 -0.91
C ASN A 42 4.55 3.56 -1.46
N ALA A 43 5.16 4.62 -0.94
CA ALA A 43 6.51 5.02 -1.34
C ALA A 43 7.55 3.96 -0.95
N PHE A 44 7.44 3.37 0.24
CA PHE A 44 8.31 2.26 0.65
C PHE A 44 8.12 1.04 -0.25
N SER A 45 6.87 0.67 -0.55
CA SER A 45 6.53 -0.43 -1.47
C SER A 45 7.11 -0.21 -2.87
N ALA A 46 7.00 1.01 -3.41
CA ALA A 46 7.56 1.37 -4.70
C ALA A 46 9.11 1.25 -4.72
N LEU A 47 9.78 1.69 -3.65
CA LEU A 47 11.23 1.52 -3.51
C LEU A 47 11.63 0.04 -3.40
N LEU A 48 10.86 -0.77 -2.68
CA LEU A 48 11.11 -2.20 -2.55
C LEU A 48 10.92 -2.91 -3.91
N GLN A 49 9.81 -2.64 -4.61
CA GLN A 49 9.55 -3.18 -5.94
C GLN A 49 10.66 -2.83 -6.94
N ALA A 50 11.12 -1.57 -6.93
CA ALA A 50 12.20 -1.09 -7.80
C ALA A 50 13.56 -1.72 -7.46
N LYS A 51 13.80 -2.09 -6.19
CA LYS A 51 15.03 -2.77 -5.79
C LYS A 51 15.11 -4.20 -6.33
N ASP A 52 13.97 -4.89 -6.41
CA ASP A 52 13.89 -6.31 -6.78
C ASP A 52 13.52 -6.54 -8.27
N GLU A 53 13.29 -5.44 -9.01
CA GLU A 53 12.56 -5.24 -10.26
C GLU A 53 12.77 -6.28 -11.39
N GLN A 54 13.96 -6.87 -11.53
CA GLN A 54 14.25 -7.82 -12.62
C GLN A 54 13.96 -9.29 -12.27
N THR A 55 13.79 -9.62 -10.99
CA THR A 55 13.67 -11.02 -10.54
C THR A 55 12.46 -11.27 -9.63
N ALA A 56 11.76 -10.21 -9.22
CA ALA A 56 10.59 -10.34 -8.38
C ALA A 56 9.46 -11.06 -9.12
N ASP A 57 9.04 -12.19 -8.56
CA ASP A 57 7.82 -12.92 -8.93
C ASP A 57 6.57 -12.40 -8.20
N TYR A 58 6.70 -11.23 -7.58
CA TYR A 58 5.63 -10.54 -6.88
C TYR A 58 5.46 -9.09 -7.32
N VAL A 59 4.26 -8.57 -7.06
CA VAL A 59 3.91 -7.17 -7.20
C VAL A 59 3.33 -6.64 -5.88
N ILE A 60 3.77 -5.46 -5.46
CA ILE A 60 3.18 -4.76 -4.30
C ILE A 60 2.18 -3.72 -4.82
N LEU A 61 0.91 -3.90 -4.48
CA LEU A 61 -0.17 -3.02 -4.89
C LEU A 61 -0.33 -1.82 -3.92
N SER A 62 -1.08 -0.82 -4.38
CA SER A 62 -1.38 0.40 -3.63
C SER A 62 -2.18 0.12 -2.36
N SER A 63 -1.82 0.79 -1.25
CA SER A 63 -2.62 0.79 -0.03
C SER A 63 -3.97 1.47 -0.18
N TYR A 64 -4.18 2.20 -1.28
CA TYR A 64 -5.45 2.86 -1.56
C TYR A 64 -6.50 1.91 -2.15
N LEU A 65 -6.18 0.63 -2.32
CA LEU A 65 -7.17 -0.39 -2.67
C LEU A 65 -8.23 -0.59 -1.57
N ASP A 66 -7.85 -0.46 -0.30
CA ASP A 66 -8.78 -0.41 0.85
C ASP A 66 -9.91 0.61 0.63
N PRO A 67 -9.61 1.92 0.52
CA PRO A 67 -10.66 2.92 0.47
C PRO A 67 -11.43 2.85 -0.85
N ILE A 68 -10.79 2.42 -1.95
CA ILE A 68 -11.45 2.24 -3.24
C ILE A 68 -12.51 1.14 -3.17
N VAL A 69 -12.16 -0.02 -2.59
CA VAL A 69 -13.10 -1.15 -2.45
C VAL A 69 -14.21 -0.82 -1.46
N MET A 70 -13.88 -0.17 -0.35
CA MET A 70 -14.84 0.06 0.74
C MET A 70 -15.72 1.29 0.54
N LYS A 71 -15.20 2.35 -0.09
CA LYS A 71 -15.85 3.68 -0.16
C LYS A 71 -16.05 4.19 -1.59
N GLY A 72 -15.52 3.50 -2.60
CA GLY A 72 -15.56 3.92 -3.99
C GLY A 72 -14.42 4.86 -4.41
N SER A 73 -14.38 5.20 -5.69
CA SER A 73 -13.23 5.83 -6.38
C SER A 73 -13.08 7.35 -6.19
N ILE A 74 -13.85 7.98 -5.29
CA ILE A 74 -14.10 9.43 -5.29
C ILE A 74 -12.82 10.28 -5.03
N SER A 75 -11.71 9.69 -4.56
CA SER A 75 -10.47 10.44 -4.30
C SER A 75 -9.15 9.72 -4.63
N TYR A 76 -9.19 8.45 -5.02
CA TYR A 76 -7.98 7.63 -5.20
C TYR A 76 -7.86 7.01 -6.59
N GLY A 77 -8.74 7.40 -7.53
CA GLY A 77 -8.84 6.76 -8.84
C GLY A 77 -9.64 5.46 -8.79
N THR A 78 -9.59 4.71 -9.87
CA THR A 78 -10.29 3.43 -10.02
C THR A 78 -9.45 2.27 -9.47
N LEU A 79 -10.12 1.13 -9.27
CA LEU A 79 -9.45 -0.12 -8.87
C LEU A 79 -8.40 -0.53 -9.91
N GLU A 80 -8.78 -0.52 -11.20
CA GLU A 80 -7.91 -0.86 -12.31
C GLU A 80 -6.68 0.07 -12.39
N GLU A 81 -6.89 1.38 -12.26
CA GLU A 81 -5.78 2.36 -12.25
C GLU A 81 -4.77 2.06 -11.13
N ASN A 82 -5.25 1.70 -9.93
CA ASN A 82 -4.36 1.40 -8.80
C ASN A 82 -3.65 0.05 -8.93
N ILE A 83 -4.28 -0.92 -9.57
CA ILE A 83 -3.66 -2.21 -9.88
C ILE A 83 -2.57 -2.03 -10.96
N LEU A 84 -2.88 -1.31 -12.04
CA LEU A 84 -1.94 -1.06 -13.13
C LEU A 84 -0.79 -0.11 -12.73
N ALA A 85 -1.00 0.78 -11.76
CA ALA A 85 0.04 1.65 -11.24
C ALA A 85 1.21 0.88 -10.58
N ALA A 86 1.00 -0.38 -10.17
CA ALA A 86 2.06 -1.22 -9.64
C ALA A 86 2.94 -1.87 -10.75
N CYS A 87 2.55 -1.71 -12.01
CA CYS A 87 3.27 -2.21 -13.17
C CYS A 87 4.07 -1.08 -13.82
N VAL A 88 5.37 -1.30 -14.04
CA VAL A 88 6.25 -0.31 -14.70
C VAL A 88 5.73 0.02 -16.10
N SER A 89 5.24 -1.00 -16.80
CA SER A 89 4.69 -0.88 -18.14
C SER A 89 3.23 -0.45 -18.19
N THR A 90 2.56 -0.31 -17.03
CA THR A 90 1.10 -0.16 -16.91
C THR A 90 0.31 -1.22 -17.68
N SER A 91 0.91 -2.39 -17.93
CA SER A 91 0.32 -3.46 -18.70
C SER A 91 -0.21 -4.57 -17.79
N PRO A 92 -1.46 -5.05 -17.98
CA PRO A 92 -1.97 -6.23 -17.28
C PRO A 92 -1.10 -7.48 -17.47
N LYS A 93 -0.33 -7.56 -18.56
CA LYS A 93 0.56 -8.70 -18.82
C LYS A 93 1.67 -8.85 -17.77
N GLU A 94 2.11 -7.75 -17.17
CA GLU A 94 3.12 -7.76 -16.11
C GLU A 94 2.57 -8.40 -14.82
N LEU A 95 1.28 -8.20 -14.53
CA LEU A 95 0.59 -8.84 -13.41
C LEU A 95 0.46 -10.34 -13.61
N LEU A 96 0.16 -10.79 -14.84
CA LEU A 96 0.08 -12.21 -15.18
C LEU A 96 1.43 -12.93 -15.03
N ALA A 97 2.55 -12.21 -15.15
CA ALA A 97 3.89 -12.77 -14.96
C ALA A 97 4.31 -12.84 -13.49
N ARG A 98 3.55 -12.21 -12.58
CA ARG A 98 3.86 -12.10 -11.14
C ARG A 98 2.73 -12.75 -10.33
N PRO A 99 2.79 -14.05 -10.04
CA PRO A 99 1.69 -14.76 -9.38
C PRO A 99 1.44 -14.29 -7.94
N ARG A 100 2.40 -13.61 -7.31
CA ARG A 100 2.28 -13.16 -5.91
C ARG A 100 1.91 -11.69 -5.83
N TRP A 101 0.73 -11.40 -5.33
CA TRP A 101 0.26 -10.03 -5.18
C TRP A 101 0.21 -9.70 -3.70
N VAL A 102 0.88 -8.61 -3.31
CA VAL A 102 0.97 -8.15 -1.93
C VAL A 102 0.19 -6.85 -1.81
N ILE A 103 -0.67 -6.73 -0.79
CA ILE A 103 -1.48 -5.54 -0.56
C ILE A 103 -1.34 -5.09 0.89
N PRO A 104 -0.70 -3.93 1.15
CA PRO A 104 -0.81 -3.30 2.46
C PRO A 104 -2.21 -2.70 2.61
N LEU A 105 -2.93 -3.05 3.68
CA LEU A 105 -4.27 -2.55 3.94
C LEU A 105 -4.33 -1.85 5.31
N CYS A 106 -5.13 -0.78 5.41
CA CYS A 106 -5.31 -0.03 6.65
C CYS A 106 -6.79 0.21 6.93
N GLY A 107 -7.31 -0.47 7.94
CA GLY A 107 -8.74 -0.47 8.24
C GLY A 107 -9.01 -0.82 9.70
N GLY A 108 -10.27 -1.08 10.03
CA GLY A 108 -10.69 -1.40 11.39
C GLY A 108 -10.98 -0.18 12.27
N SER A 109 -11.38 -0.45 13.51
CA SER A 109 -11.65 0.55 14.55
C SER A 109 -11.15 0.03 15.90
N PRO A 110 -9.98 0.49 16.39
CA PRO A 110 -9.13 1.53 15.79
C PRO A 110 -8.48 1.08 14.48
N SER A 111 -8.10 2.05 13.64
CA SER A 111 -7.47 1.77 12.36
C SER A 111 -6.03 1.30 12.54
N HIS A 112 -5.65 0.20 11.90
CA HIS A 112 -4.29 -0.32 11.89
C HIS A 112 -3.93 -1.00 10.56
N TRP A 113 -2.63 -1.18 10.35
CA TRP A 113 -2.05 -1.77 9.16
C TRP A 113 -1.98 -3.30 9.25
N VAL A 114 -2.38 -3.97 8.18
CA VAL A 114 -2.13 -5.40 7.93
C VAL A 114 -1.50 -5.57 6.55
N LEU A 115 -0.83 -6.70 6.34
CA LEU A 115 -0.28 -7.07 5.04
C LEU A 115 -1.03 -8.30 4.54
N THR A 116 -1.74 -8.19 3.42
CA THR A 116 -2.35 -9.35 2.76
C THR A 116 -1.55 -9.75 1.53
N TRP A 117 -1.66 -11.01 1.15
CA TRP A 117 -1.10 -11.50 -0.09
C TRP A 117 -1.99 -12.57 -0.71
N ALA A 118 -1.94 -12.68 -2.03
CA ALA A 118 -2.36 -13.86 -2.75
C ALA A 118 -1.20 -14.43 -3.55
N ASP A 119 -1.07 -15.76 -3.55
CA ASP A 119 -0.30 -16.48 -4.56
C ASP A 119 -1.28 -17.17 -5.50
N ILE A 120 -1.51 -16.55 -6.65
CA ILE A 120 -2.44 -17.02 -7.67
C ILE A 120 -1.96 -18.35 -8.26
N GLY A 121 -0.64 -18.58 -8.30
CA GLY A 121 -0.05 -19.79 -8.88
C GLY A 121 -0.39 -21.06 -8.09
N VAL A 122 -0.59 -20.94 -6.78
CA VAL A 122 -0.94 -22.06 -5.89
C VAL A 122 -2.33 -21.94 -5.25
N GLY A 123 -3.06 -20.85 -5.52
CA GLY A 123 -4.40 -20.61 -4.98
C GLY A 123 -4.40 -20.30 -3.49
N GLU A 124 -3.36 -19.62 -3.00
CA GLU A 124 -3.23 -19.27 -1.58
C GLU A 124 -3.60 -17.81 -1.34
N LEU A 125 -4.32 -17.57 -0.24
CA LEU A 125 -4.59 -16.25 0.30
C LEU A 125 -4.13 -16.20 1.74
N GLY A 126 -3.36 -15.18 2.10
CA GLY A 126 -2.88 -15.00 3.46
C GLY A 126 -2.93 -13.56 3.93
N MET A 127 -2.76 -13.40 5.23
CA MET A 127 -2.68 -12.12 5.91
C MET A 127 -1.72 -12.22 7.08
N PHE A 128 -0.92 -11.17 7.25
CA PHE A 128 -0.11 -10.93 8.42
C PHE A 128 -0.70 -9.75 9.19
N ASP A 129 -1.06 -10.00 10.44
CA ASP A 129 -1.53 -9.00 11.38
C ASP A 129 -0.61 -9.01 12.60
N SER A 130 0.07 -7.89 12.84
CA SER A 130 1.00 -7.75 13.95
C SER A 130 0.31 -7.49 15.30
N ILE A 131 -1.00 -7.23 15.30
CA ILE A 131 -1.79 -6.93 16.49
C ILE A 131 -2.79 -8.09 16.74
N PRO A 132 -2.48 -9.01 17.66
CA PRO A 132 -3.38 -10.11 17.99
C PRO A 132 -4.75 -9.60 18.48
N GLY A 133 -5.82 -10.26 18.07
CA GLY A 133 -7.17 -10.01 18.61
C GLY A 133 -7.95 -8.84 17.99
N GLN A 134 -7.40 -8.14 16.99
CA GLN A 134 -8.14 -7.09 16.25
C GLN A 134 -9.12 -7.66 15.21
N HIS A 135 -9.19 -8.99 15.05
CA HIS A 135 -10.09 -9.67 14.12
C HIS A 135 -10.06 -9.10 12.70
N SER A 136 -8.89 -8.64 12.24
CA SER A 136 -8.73 -7.87 11.01
C SER A 136 -9.12 -8.62 9.75
N GLY A 137 -9.10 -9.97 9.82
CA GLY A 137 -9.57 -10.81 8.74
C GLY A 137 -11.02 -10.53 8.34
N SER A 138 -11.85 -10.03 9.27
CA SER A 138 -13.24 -9.66 9.00
C SER A 138 -13.41 -8.56 7.95
N TRP A 139 -12.41 -7.69 7.76
CA TRP A 139 -12.44 -6.60 6.79
C TRP A 139 -11.35 -6.75 5.72
N ALA A 140 -10.16 -7.23 6.07
CA ALA A 140 -9.02 -7.31 5.16
C ALA A 140 -9.16 -8.43 4.12
N ILE A 141 -9.69 -9.60 4.52
CA ILE A 141 -9.88 -10.73 3.61
C ILE A 141 -10.94 -10.42 2.53
N PRO A 142 -12.14 -9.87 2.87
CA PRO A 142 -13.10 -9.44 1.87
C PRO A 142 -12.56 -8.42 0.87
N VAL A 143 -11.78 -7.43 1.34
CA VAL A 143 -11.16 -6.42 0.47
C VAL A 143 -10.17 -7.08 -0.49
N SER A 144 -9.30 -7.95 0.04
CA SER A 144 -8.30 -8.66 -0.75
C SER A 144 -8.94 -9.52 -1.84
N LEU A 145 -9.98 -10.28 -1.50
CA LEU A 145 -10.74 -11.09 -2.47
C LEU A 145 -11.36 -10.22 -3.57
N GLN A 146 -11.90 -9.04 -3.26
CA GLN A 146 -12.43 -8.15 -4.29
C GLN A 146 -11.35 -7.63 -5.23
N VAL A 147 -10.13 -7.39 -4.75
CA VAL A 147 -9.01 -7.00 -5.61
C VAL A 147 -8.61 -8.17 -6.50
N PHE A 148 -8.43 -9.37 -5.95
CA PHE A 148 -7.97 -10.53 -6.71
C PHE A 148 -8.98 -11.07 -7.72
N LEU A 149 -10.28 -10.87 -7.49
CA LEU A 149 -11.33 -11.28 -8.44
C LEU A 149 -11.59 -10.26 -9.55
N LYS A 150 -11.10 -9.02 -9.40
CA LYS A 150 -11.37 -7.92 -10.34
C LYS A 150 -10.12 -7.40 -11.07
N GLY A 151 -8.93 -7.72 -10.56
CA GLY A 151 -7.65 -7.50 -11.25
C GLY A 151 -7.33 -8.66 -12.18
#